data_AF-A0A0F3M8Z9-F1
#
_entry.id   AF-A0A0F3M8Z9-F1
#
_cell.length_a   1.000
_cell.length_b   1.000
_cell.length_c   1.000
_cell.angle_alpha   90.00
_cell.angle_beta   90.00
_cell.angle_gamma   90.00
#
_symmetry.space_group_name_H-M   'P 1'
#
loop_
_entity.id
_entity.type
_entity.pdbx_description
1 polymer ?
#
loop_
_entity_poly.entity_id
_entity_poly.type
_entity_poly.pdbx_seq_one_letter_code
_entity_poly.pdbx_strand_id
1 'polypeptide(L)'
;MSMELATANSLPTGFLWYNDKHGHEPNNSTSKLMSGTHDHRIEELKEQFNRAQRIALDNPTLENVITAQRLQKQIMEKAHKFATMWQLATLLDYQLINAHEPANSLHRKLYQKNQNKKTTQNLKTLLKTGD
;
A
#
# COMPACT_ATOMS: atom_id res chain seq x y z
N MET A 1 -64.25 23.65 -4.16
CA MET A 1 -63.05 24.38 -3.72
C MET A 1 -61.89 23.40 -3.84
N SER A 2 -61.19 23.45 -4.98
CA SER A 2 -60.10 22.52 -5.29
C SER A 2 -58.79 23.18 -4.87
N MET A 3 -58.06 22.58 -3.93
CA MET A 3 -56.67 22.95 -3.66
C MET A 3 -55.77 21.90 -4.32
N GLU A 4 -55.02 22.34 -5.33
CA GLU A 4 -54.03 21.54 -6.03
C GLU A 4 -52.83 21.25 -5.11
N LEU A 5 -52.43 19.98 -5.03
CA LEU A 5 -51.15 19.57 -4.44
C LEU A 5 -50.03 19.94 -5.42
N ALA A 6 -49.30 21.01 -5.12
CA ALA A 6 -48.05 21.30 -5.79
C ALA A 6 -46.97 20.29 -5.33
N THR A 7 -46.81 19.20 -6.09
CA THR A 7 -45.67 18.28 -5.99
C THR A 7 -44.42 18.99 -6.50
N ALA A 8 -43.81 19.82 -5.66
CA ALA A 8 -42.50 20.39 -5.94
C ALA A 8 -41.42 19.31 -5.73
N ASN A 9 -41.05 18.64 -6.82
CA ASN A 9 -39.89 17.75 -6.90
C ASN A 9 -38.57 18.55 -6.79
N SER A 10 -38.31 19.22 -5.67
CA SER A 10 -37.01 19.85 -5.43
C SER A 10 -36.10 18.84 -4.73
N LEU A 11 -35.24 18.18 -5.52
CA LEU A 11 -34.06 17.47 -5.02
C LEU A 11 -33.26 18.42 -4.11
N PRO A 12 -32.73 17.96 -2.97
CA PRO A 12 -31.97 18.82 -2.06
C PRO A 12 -30.71 19.33 -2.76
N THR A 13 -30.58 20.65 -2.89
CA THR A 13 -29.36 21.32 -3.35
C THR A 13 -28.30 21.26 -2.25
N GLY A 14 -27.57 20.16 -2.19
CA GLY A 14 -26.38 19.96 -1.35
C GLY A 14 -25.16 19.53 -2.17
N PHE A 15 -24.02 19.33 -1.52
CA PHE A 15 -22.79 18.83 -2.17
C PHE A 15 -22.96 17.35 -2.57
N LEU A 16 -23.41 17.11 -3.80
CA LEU A 16 -23.65 15.79 -4.38
C LEU A 16 -22.35 15.18 -4.97
N TRP A 17 -21.37 14.90 -4.11
CA TRP A 17 -20.13 14.20 -4.48
C TRP A 17 -20.37 12.81 -5.08
N TYR A 18 -21.54 12.21 -4.84
CA TYR A 18 -21.92 10.89 -5.37
C TYR A 18 -22.43 10.92 -6.83
N ASN A 19 -22.77 12.10 -7.37
CA ASN A 19 -23.23 12.24 -8.76
C ASN A 19 -22.11 12.61 -9.74
N ASP A 20 -20.92 12.91 -9.23
CA ASP A 20 -19.78 13.20 -10.10
C ASP A 20 -19.26 11.88 -10.68
N LYS A 21 -19.66 11.57 -11.91
CA LYS A 21 -19.09 10.45 -12.65
C LYS A 21 -17.64 10.83 -12.98
N HIS A 22 -16.71 10.46 -12.10
CA HIS A 22 -15.27 10.52 -12.37
C HIS A 22 -14.90 9.46 -13.43
N GLY A 23 -15.38 9.67 -14.66
CA GLY A 23 -14.98 8.92 -15.83
C GLY A 23 -13.67 9.48 -16.39
N HIS A 24 -12.60 9.45 -15.59
CA HIS A 24 -11.27 9.51 -16.16
C HIS A 24 -10.89 8.10 -16.60
N GLU A 25 -11.28 7.73 -17.81
CA GLU A 25 -10.63 6.65 -18.55
C GLU A 25 -9.14 7.05 -18.69
N PRO A 26 -8.19 6.32 -18.09
CA PRO A 26 -6.78 6.59 -18.34
C PRO A 26 -6.53 6.29 -19.81
N ASN A 27 -6.18 7.32 -20.59
CA ASN A 27 -5.78 7.15 -21.98
C ASN A 27 -4.60 6.15 -22.03
N ASN A 28 -4.89 4.94 -22.50
CA ASN A 28 -3.95 3.80 -22.57
C ASN A 28 -2.63 4.17 -23.26
N SER A 29 -2.64 5.17 -24.14
CA SER A 29 -1.49 5.64 -24.91
C SER A 29 -0.43 6.31 -24.02
N THR A 30 -0.83 7.04 -22.98
CA THR A 30 0.10 7.71 -22.05
C THR A 30 0.71 6.70 -21.07
N SER A 31 -0.07 5.71 -20.64
CA SER A 31 0.36 4.67 -19.70
C SER A 31 1.50 3.79 -20.27
N LYS A 32 1.43 3.45 -21.56
CA LYS A 32 2.39 2.57 -22.22
C LYS A 32 3.75 3.24 -22.43
N LEU A 33 3.76 4.51 -22.82
CA LEU A 33 5.00 5.31 -22.97
C LEU A 33 5.68 5.59 -21.62
N MET A 34 4.89 5.80 -20.56
CA MET A 34 5.40 6.03 -19.22
C MET A 34 5.94 4.76 -18.56
N SER A 35 5.35 3.59 -18.82
CA SER A 35 5.80 2.31 -18.24
C SER A 35 7.26 1.98 -18.59
N GLY A 36 7.62 2.01 -19.88
CA GLY A 36 8.99 1.72 -20.31
C GLY A 36 10.01 2.71 -19.74
N THR A 37 9.65 4.00 -19.64
CA THR A 37 10.56 5.03 -19.11
C THR A 37 10.79 4.89 -17.60
N HIS A 38 9.79 4.43 -16.83
CA HIS A 38 9.95 4.22 -15.39
C HIS A 38 10.75 2.97 -15.08
N ASP A 39 10.54 1.89 -15.82
CA ASP A 39 11.29 0.64 -15.65
C ASP A 39 12.78 0.87 -15.93
N HIS A 40 13.11 1.61 -17.00
CA HIS A 40 14.48 1.97 -17.32
C HIS A 40 15.15 2.82 -16.22
N ARG A 41 14.45 3.78 -15.61
CA ARG A 41 15.01 4.63 -14.55
C ARG A 41 15.33 3.88 -13.26
N ILE A 42 14.49 2.90 -12.88
CA ILE A 42 14.74 2.09 -11.68
C ILE A 42 15.90 1.13 -11.92
N GLU A 43 15.96 0.53 -13.10
CA GLU A 43 17.05 -0.38 -13.46
C GLU A 43 18.39 0.37 -13.58
N GLU A 44 18.39 1.55 -14.21
CA GLU A 44 19.56 2.42 -14.29
C GLU A 44 20.09 2.79 -12.89
N LEU A 45 19.20 3.17 -11.96
CA LEU A 45 19.61 3.54 -10.61
C LEU A 45 20.23 2.36 -9.85
N LYS A 46 19.69 1.14 -10.03
CA LYS A 46 20.28 -0.09 -9.46
C LYS A 46 21.65 -0.37 -10.07
N GLU A 47 21.77 -0.23 -11.39
CA GLU A 47 23.02 -0.50 -12.09
C GLU A 47 24.11 0.50 -11.69
N GLN A 48 23.77 1.78 -11.57
CA GLN A 48 24.68 2.83 -11.06
C GLN A 48 25.16 2.50 -9.65
N PHE A 49 24.26 2.08 -8.76
CA PHE A 49 24.62 1.66 -7.41
C PHE A 49 25.56 0.45 -7.41
N ASN A 50 25.23 -0.59 -8.20
CA ASN A 50 26.07 -1.79 -8.32
C ASN A 50 27.48 -1.47 -8.85
N ARG A 51 27.58 -0.56 -9.83
CA ARG A 51 28.87 -0.07 -10.35
C ARG A 51 29.67 0.68 -9.29
N ALA A 52 29.04 1.63 -8.59
CA ALA A 52 29.68 2.38 -7.52
C ALA A 52 30.14 1.47 -6.37
N GLN A 53 29.34 0.46 -6.02
CA GLN A 53 29.69 -0.53 -5.00
C GLN A 53 30.90 -1.37 -5.41
N ARG A 54 30.97 -1.85 -6.66
CA ARG A 54 32.13 -2.59 -7.16
C ARG A 54 33.40 -1.75 -7.11
N ILE A 55 33.33 -0.51 -7.58
CA ILE A 55 34.47 0.43 -7.55
C ILE A 55 34.92 0.70 -6.11
N ALA A 56 33.99 0.88 -5.17
CA ALA A 56 34.31 1.10 -3.77
C ALA A 56 34.88 -0.16 -3.07
N LEU A 57 34.49 -1.36 -3.50
CA LEU A 57 35.06 -2.62 -3.00
C LEU A 57 36.46 -2.89 -3.55
N ASP A 58 36.67 -2.61 -4.84
CA ASP A 58 37.98 -2.80 -5.50
C ASP A 58 38.98 -1.72 -5.06
N ASN A 59 38.53 -0.48 -4.86
CA ASN A 59 39.34 0.63 -4.38
C ASN A 59 38.58 1.47 -3.33
N PRO A 60 38.77 1.19 -2.03
CA PRO A 60 38.04 1.84 -0.95
C PRO A 60 38.56 3.25 -0.65
N THR A 61 38.42 4.16 -1.61
CA THR A 61 38.66 5.59 -1.44
C THR A 61 37.44 6.28 -0.83
N LEU A 62 37.67 7.30 0.00
CA LEU A 62 36.59 8.09 0.61
C LEU A 62 35.56 8.59 -0.42
N GLU A 63 36.02 9.07 -1.58
CA GLU A 63 35.14 9.56 -2.65
C GLU A 63 34.24 8.44 -3.21
N ASN A 64 34.81 7.25 -3.45
CA ASN A 64 34.08 6.10 -3.97
C ASN A 64 33.02 5.60 -2.98
N VAL A 65 33.35 5.61 -1.68
CA VAL A 65 32.39 5.24 -0.63
C VAL A 65 31.27 6.28 -0.53
N ILE A 66 31.59 7.57 -0.59
CA ILE A 66 30.58 8.65 -0.55
C ILE A 66 29.63 8.55 -1.74
N THR A 67 30.12 8.26 -2.94
CA THR A 67 29.26 8.12 -4.13
C THR A 67 28.31 6.92 -4.01
N ALA A 68 28.81 5.76 -3.58
CA ALA A 68 27.97 4.59 -3.29
C ALA A 68 26.92 4.88 -2.21
N GLN A 69 27.31 5.55 -1.13
CA GLN A 69 26.39 5.92 -0.04
C GLN A 69 25.31 6.91 -0.49
N ARG A 70 25.62 7.87 -1.36
CA ARG A 70 24.63 8.80 -1.93
C ARG A 70 23.60 8.06 -2.78
N LEU A 71 24.03 7.12 -3.63
CA LEU A 71 23.14 6.30 -4.45
C LEU A 71 22.26 5.41 -3.57
N GLN A 72 22.82 4.80 -2.53
CA GLN A 72 22.06 4.02 -1.54
C GLN A 72 20.97 4.87 -0.87
N LYS A 73 21.29 6.10 -0.48
CA LYS A 73 20.31 7.03 0.13
C LYS A 73 19.14 7.29 -0.81
N GLN A 74 19.40 7.54 -2.09
CA GLN A 74 18.34 7.76 -3.08
C GLN A 74 17.44 6.53 -3.28
N ILE A 75 18.03 5.33 -3.32
CA ILE A 75 17.27 4.07 -3.38
C ILE A 75 16.39 3.93 -2.14
N MET A 76 16.95 4.19 -0.96
CA MET A 76 16.23 4.08 0.31
C MET A 76 15.06 5.07 0.43
N GLU A 77 15.24 6.32 -0.02
CA GLU A 77 14.17 7.32 -0.04
C GLU A 77 13.00 6.92 -0.97
N LYS A 78 13.32 6.35 -2.15
CA LYS A 78 12.31 5.83 -3.07
C LYS A 78 11.58 4.62 -2.48
N ALA A 79 12.33 3.69 -1.89
CA ALA A 79 11.77 2.51 -1.21
C ALA A 79 10.88 2.91 -0.03
N HIS A 80 11.24 3.95 0.72
CA HIS A 80 10.43 4.45 1.81
C HIS A 80 9.07 4.99 1.33
N LYS A 81 9.06 5.84 0.28
CA LYS A 81 7.82 6.34 -0.33
C LYS A 81 6.94 5.20 -0.87
N PHE A 82 7.56 4.18 -1.44
CA PHE A 82 6.86 2.99 -1.88
C PHE A 82 6.25 2.23 -0.70
N ALA A 83 7.00 2.01 0.38
CA ALA A 83 6.53 1.29 1.55
C ALA A 83 5.35 1.99 2.24
N THR A 84 5.36 3.32 2.34
CA THR A 84 4.23 4.08 2.91
C THR A 84 2.97 3.96 2.05
N MET A 85 3.13 4.06 0.72
CA MET A 85 2.01 3.88 -0.21
C MET A 85 1.51 2.44 -0.23
N TRP A 86 2.41 1.46 -0.13
CA TRP A 86 2.08 0.04 -0.02
C TRP A 86 1.26 -0.21 1.25
N GLN A 87 1.68 0.32 2.39
CA GLN A 87 0.92 0.23 3.64
C GLN A 87 -0.47 0.85 3.50
N LEU A 88 -0.57 2.03 2.90
CA LEU A 88 -1.85 2.67 2.64
C LEU A 88 -2.75 1.83 1.72
N ALA A 89 -2.20 1.31 0.62
CA ALA A 89 -2.91 0.45 -0.31
C ALA A 89 -3.45 -0.80 0.38
N THR A 90 -2.64 -1.44 1.24
CA THR A 90 -3.12 -2.58 2.05
C THR A 90 -4.23 -2.19 3.02
N LEU A 91 -4.27 -0.96 3.54
CA LEU A 91 -5.37 -0.53 4.41
C LEU A 91 -6.67 -0.26 3.63
N LEU A 92 -6.57 0.22 2.39
CA LEU A 92 -7.71 0.62 1.56
C LEU A 92 -8.32 -0.56 0.80
N ASP A 93 -7.48 -1.46 0.31
CA ASP A 93 -7.91 -2.61 -0.47
C ASP A 93 -7.87 -3.88 0.40
N TYR A 94 -9.06 -4.32 0.82
CA TYR A 94 -9.24 -5.52 1.63
C TYR A 94 -8.96 -6.82 0.87
N GLN A 95 -8.95 -6.81 -0.47
CA GLN A 95 -8.70 -8.02 -1.29
C GLN A 95 -7.22 -8.40 -1.31
N LEU A 96 -6.33 -7.44 -1.07
CA LEU A 96 -4.89 -7.65 -0.95
C LEU A 96 -4.49 -8.26 0.41
N ILE A 97 -5.46 -8.45 1.32
CA ILE A 97 -5.25 -9.05 2.63
C ILE A 97 -6.02 -10.38 2.69
N ASN A 98 -5.49 -11.36 3.41
CA ASN A 98 -6.16 -12.63 3.64
C ASN A 98 -7.60 -12.38 4.13
N ALA A 99 -8.60 -12.89 3.43
CA ALA A 99 -10.02 -12.66 3.71
C ALA A 99 -10.47 -13.08 5.13
N HIS A 100 -9.60 -13.76 5.88
CA HIS A 100 -9.82 -14.20 7.26
C HIS A 100 -9.05 -13.41 8.33
N GLU A 101 -8.15 -12.49 7.97
CA GLU A 101 -7.44 -11.64 8.93
C GLU A 101 -7.83 -10.18 8.73
N PRO A 102 -8.23 -9.47 9.80
CA PRO A 102 -8.71 -8.11 9.64
C PRO A 102 -7.58 -7.14 9.26
N ALA A 103 -7.82 -6.33 8.22
CA ALA A 103 -6.93 -5.31 7.67
C ALA A 103 -6.43 -4.28 8.68
N ASN A 104 -7.32 -3.86 9.58
CA ASN A 104 -7.05 -2.82 10.56
C ASN A 104 -6.06 -3.33 11.63
N SER A 105 -4.97 -2.59 11.86
CA SER A 105 -3.90 -2.95 12.81
C SER A 105 -4.38 -3.16 14.25
N LEU A 106 -5.38 -2.39 14.71
CA LEU A 106 -6.01 -2.58 16.02
C LEU A 106 -6.82 -3.89 16.05
N HIS A 107 -7.59 -4.12 14.99
CA HIS A 107 -8.43 -5.31 14.88
C HIS A 107 -7.59 -6.58 14.70
N ARG A 108 -6.42 -6.48 14.06
CA ARG A 108 -5.44 -7.58 13.95
C ARG A 108 -4.89 -8.00 15.30
N LYS A 109 -4.51 -7.03 16.16
CA LYS A 109 -4.04 -7.35 17.53
C LYS A 109 -5.13 -8.02 18.36
N LEU A 110 -6.38 -7.55 18.23
CA LEU A 110 -7.52 -8.16 18.90
C LEU A 110 -7.80 -9.58 18.39
N TYR A 111 -7.74 -9.78 17.06
CA TYR A 111 -7.89 -11.07 16.43
C TYR A 111 -6.81 -12.06 16.90
N GLN A 112 -5.53 -11.69 16.86
CA GLN A 112 -4.43 -12.52 17.36
C GLN A 112 -4.61 -12.88 18.84
N LYS A 113 -5.01 -11.93 19.68
CA LYS A 113 -5.31 -12.19 21.09
C LYS A 113 -6.46 -13.19 21.27
N ASN A 114 -7.49 -13.10 20.44
CA ASN A 114 -8.62 -14.03 20.47
C ASN A 114 -8.23 -15.43 19.99
N GLN A 115 -7.41 -15.54 18.93
CA GLN A 115 -6.88 -16.83 18.47
C GLN A 115 -6.01 -17.49 19.54
N ASN A 116 -5.13 -16.73 20.19
CA ASN A 116 -4.30 -17.24 21.29
C ASN A 116 -5.14 -17.71 22.49
N LYS A 117 -6.23 -17.00 22.82
CA LYS A 117 -7.18 -17.44 23.86
C LYS A 117 -7.87 -18.76 23.49
N LYS A 118 -8.33 -18.92 22.24
CA LYS A 118 -8.93 -20.18 21.76
C LYS A 118 -7.92 -21.32 21.81
N THR A 119 -6.69 -21.11 21.34
CA THR A 119 -5.64 -22.13 21.38
C THR A 119 -5.32 -22.54 22.81
N THR A 120 -5.17 -21.59 23.74
CA THR A 120 -4.90 -21.91 25.16
C THR A 120 -6.07 -22.61 25.84
N GLN A 121 -7.32 -22.30 25.49
CA GLN A 121 -8.49 -23.04 25.97
C GLN A 121 -8.50 -24.47 25.44
N ASN A 122 -8.23 -24.68 24.15
CA ASN A 122 -8.16 -26.01 23.54
C ASN A 122 -7.04 -26.86 24.14
N LEU A 123 -5.87 -26.28 24.42
CA LEU A 123 -4.79 -26.98 25.12
C LEU A 123 -5.21 -27.40 26.53
N LYS A 124 -5.90 -26.52 27.27
CA LYS A 124 -6.42 -26.85 28.61
C LYS A 124 -7.47 -27.95 28.58
N THR A 125 -8.33 -28.01 27.56
CA THR A 125 -9.32 -29.08 27.44
C THR A 125 -8.65 -30.40 27.10
N LEU A 126 -7.66 -30.41 26.19
CA LEU A 126 -6.93 -31.62 25.82
C LEU A 126 -6.14 -32.21 27.01
N LEU A 127 -5.50 -31.36 27.81
CA LEU A 127 -4.79 -31.78 29.03
C LEU A 127 -5.74 -32.36 30.10
N LYS A 128 -7.00 -31.92 30.14
CA LYS A 128 -8.00 -32.45 31.08
C LYS A 128 -8.63 -33.76 30.65
N THR A 129 -8.58 -34.08 29.37
CA THR A 129 -9.14 -35.33 28.78
C THR A 129 -8.07 -36.38 28.51
N GLY A 130 -6.80 -36.09 28.83
CA GLY A 130 -5.65 -36.96 28.60
C GLY A 130 -5.20 -37.78 29.81
N ASP A 131 -5.91 -37.66 30.94
CA ASP A 131 -5.88 -38.58 32.09
C ASP A 131 -7.12 -39.49 32.03
#